data_AF-A0A3S0JSB3-F1
#
_entry.id   AF-A0A3S0JSB3-F1
#
_cell.length_a   1.000
_cell.length_b   1.000
_cell.length_c   1.000
_cell.angle_alpha   90.00
_cell.angle_beta   90.00
_cell.angle_gamma   90.00
#
_symmetry.space_group_name_H-M   'P 1'
#
loop_
_entity.id
_entity.type
_entity.pdbx_description
1 polymer ?
#
loop_
_entity_poly.entity_id
_entity_poly.type
_entity_poly.pdbx_seq_one_letter_code
_entity_poly.pdbx_strand_id
1 'polypeptide(L)' 'MCTFDSPFERCPVCQQIVLLDSTQKECAHEHSCVPGQVCPLGAYFDGLKFQESAQERKVIAIQPLG' A
#
# COMPACT_ATOMS: atom_id res chain seq x y z
N MET A 1 -9.34 24.97 -7.47
CA MET A 1 -8.02 24.32 -7.33
C MET A 1 -8.25 22.85 -7.11
N CYS A 2 -7.69 21.96 -7.92
CA CYS A 2 -7.69 20.52 -7.64
C CYS A 2 -6.53 20.24 -6.67
N THR A 3 -6.81 19.63 -5.52
CA THR A 3 -5.77 19.16 -4.60
C THR A 3 -5.21 17.84 -5.11
N PHE A 4 -3.91 17.66 -4.98
CA PHE A 4 -3.24 16.40 -5.26
C PHE A 4 -3.34 15.52 -4.01
N ASP A 5 -4.08 14.41 -4.11
CA ASP A 5 -4.43 13.55 -2.98
C ASP A 5 -3.62 12.23 -2.95
N SER A 6 -2.64 12.06 -3.85
CA SER A 6 -1.82 10.85 -3.83
C SER A 6 -0.78 10.91 -2.71
N PRO A 7 -0.56 9.80 -1.98
CA PRO A 7 0.51 9.71 -1.00
C PRO A 7 1.87 9.89 -1.68
N PHE A 8 2.79 10.56 -0.99
CA PHE A 8 4.13 10.84 -1.49
C PHE A 8 5.17 10.79 -0.36
N GLU A 9 6.42 10.51 -0.71
CA GLU A 9 7.55 10.48 0.22
C GLU A 9 8.82 11.00 -0.46
N ARG A 10 9.80 11.46 0.32
CA ARG A 10 11.10 11.85 -0.25
C ARG A 10 12.03 10.64 -0.34
N CYS A 11 12.42 10.27 -1.56
CA CYS A 11 13.35 9.15 -1.77
C CYS A 11 14.77 9.51 -1.32
N PRO A 12 15.41 8.73 -0.42
CA PRO A 12 16.75 9.03 0.07
C PRO A 12 17.86 8.80 -0.97
N VAL A 13 17.57 8.11 -2.08
CA VAL A 13 18.55 7.81 -3.14
C VAL A 13 18.63 8.94 -4.16
N CYS A 14 17.51 9.32 -4.77
CA CYS A 14 17.47 10.38 -5.78
C CYS A 14 17.12 11.77 -5.21
N GLN A 15 16.77 11.86 -3.93
CA GLN A 15 16.38 13.08 -3.21
C GLN A 15 15.13 13.79 -3.77
N GLN A 16 14.39 13.14 -4.68
CA GLN A 16 13.14 13.64 -5.26
C GLN A 16 11.92 13.17 -4.47
N ILE A 17 10.79 13.87 -4.67
CA ILE A 17 9.48 13.39 -4.24
C ILE A 17 9.06 12.25 -5.14
N VAL A 18 8.62 11.15 -4.55
CA VAL A 18 8.10 9.98 -5.26
C VAL A 18 6.66 9.73 -4.86
N LEU A 19 5.84 9.31 -5.81
CA LEU A 19 4.44 8.98 -5.56
C LEU A 19 4.34 7.53 -5.11
N LEU A 20 3.66 7.32 -3.99
CA LEU A 20 3.50 6.00 -3.38
C LEU A 20 2.25 5.26 -3.87
N ASP A 21 1.44 5.91 -4.71
CA ASP A 21 0.27 5.31 -5.36
C ASP A 21 0.66 4.51 -6.63
N SER A 22 1.88 4.69 -7.12
CA SER A 22 2.43 3.93 -8.27
C SER A 22 2.99 2.58 -7.82
N THR A 23 3.18 1.63 -8.76
CA THR A 23 3.91 0.40 -8.43
C THR A 23 5.42 0.65 -8.27
N GLN A 24 6.12 -0.21 -7.52
CA GLN A 24 7.58 -0.14 -7.40
C GLN A 24 8.28 -0.15 -8.77
N LYS A 25 7.72 -0.89 -9.75
CA LYS A 25 8.25 -0.99 -11.11
C LYS A 25 8.13 0.34 -11.86
N GLU A 26 7.01 1.04 -11.72
CA GLU A 26 6.79 2.36 -12.32
C GLU A 26 7.73 3.40 -11.71
N CYS A 27 7.85 3.44 -10.37
CA CYS A 27 8.80 4.31 -9.68
C CYS A 27 10.25 4.04 -10.13
N ALA A 28 10.63 2.76 -10.26
CA ALA A 28 11.97 2.39 -10.73
C ALA A 28 12.24 2.83 -12.18
N HIS A 29 11.23 2.77 -13.05
CA HIS A 29 11.35 3.23 -14.43
C HIS A 29 11.43 4.76 -14.52
N GLU A 30 10.60 5.48 -13.77
CA GLU A 30 10.59 6.95 -13.74
C GLU A 30 11.92 7.53 -13.21
N HIS A 31 12.44 6.95 -12.12
CA HIS A 31 13.66 7.45 -11.47
C HIS A 31 14.95 6.74 -11.90
N SER A 32 14.88 5.82 -12.88
CA SER A 32 16.02 5.03 -13.34
C SER A 32 16.77 4.34 -12.19
N CYS A 33 16.01 3.71 -11.29
CA CYS A 33 16.58 3.01 -10.14
C CYS A 33 17.52 1.87 -10.58
N VAL A 34 18.58 1.66 -9.81
CA VAL A 34 19.59 0.64 -10.13
C VAL A 34 18.97 -0.76 -10.02
N PRO A 35 19.02 -1.60 -11.08
CA PRO A 35 18.46 -2.94 -11.04
C PRO A 35 19.20 -3.80 -10.01
N GLY A 36 18.44 -4.59 -9.23
CA GLY A 36 19.00 -5.47 -8.20
C GLY A 36 19.28 -4.80 -6.85
N GLN A 37 19.15 -3.48 -6.74
CA GLN A 37 19.19 -2.80 -5.44
C GLN A 37 17.86 -2.98 -4.70
N VAL A 38 17.92 -3.27 -3.39
CA VAL A 38 16.73 -3.22 -2.53
C VAL A 38 16.26 -1.77 -2.42
N CYS A 39 15.02 -1.51 -2.81
CA CYS A 39 14.41 -0.19 -2.72
C CYS A 39 14.13 0.17 -1.26
N PRO A 40 14.63 1.32 -0.74
CA PRO A 40 14.41 1.73 0.64
C PRO A 40 12.93 2.06 0.93
N LEU A 41 12.15 2.39 -0.10
CA LEU A 41 10.71 2.64 -0.01
C LEU A 41 9.88 1.40 -0.39
N GLY A 42 10.52 0.22 -0.53
CA GLY A 42 9.87 -0.99 -1.02
C GLY A 42 8.62 -1.40 -0.25
N ALA A 43 8.60 -1.18 1.07
CA ALA A 43 7.46 -1.50 1.92
C ALA A 43 6.19 -0.69 1.60
N TYR A 44 6.33 0.54 1.08
CA TYR A 44 5.18 1.36 0.68
C TYR A 44 4.51 0.82 -0.58
N PHE A 45 5.25 0.11 -1.43
CA PHE A 45 4.76 -0.43 -2.70
C PHE A 45 4.20 -1.86 -2.59
N ASP A 46 4.32 -2.54 -1.44
CA ASP A 46 3.89 -3.94 -1.28
C ASP A 46 2.36 -4.11 -1.16
N GLY A 47 1.63 -2.99 -1.08
CA GLY A 47 0.18 -2.95 -0.89
C GLY A 47 -0.25 -3.38 0.51
N LEU A 48 -1.40 -2.90 0.97
CA LEU A 48 -2.01 -3.39 2.21
C LEU A 48 -2.57 -4.79 1.96
N LYS A 49 -1.93 -5.81 2.53
CA LYS A 49 -2.49 -7.17 2.56
C LYS A 49 -3.50 -7.23 3.70
N PHE A 50 -4.78 -7.06 3.38
CA PHE A 50 -5.86 -7.29 4.34
C PHE A 50 -5.85 -8.76 4.76
N GLN A 51 -5.32 -9.05 5.94
CA GLN A 51 -5.40 -10.36 6.58
C GLN A 51 -6.82 -10.48 7.16
N GLU A 52 -7.76 -10.99 6.36
CA GLU A 52 -9.12 -11.29 6.84
C GLU A 52 -9.04 -12.45 7.83
N SER A 53 -9.02 -12.11 9.12
CA SER A 53 -9.18 -13.10 10.18
C SER A 53 -10.64 -13.55 10.17
N ALA A 54 -10.89 -14.78 9.74
CA ALA A 54 -12.23 -15.37 9.71
C ALA A 54 -12.83 -15.40 11.13
N GLN A 55 -13.52 -14.33 11.53
CA GLN A 55 -14.39 -14.34 12.70
C GLN A 55 -15.69 -15.03 12.30
N GLU A 56 -15.77 -16.32 12.62
CA GLU A 56 -17.02 -17.07 12.60
C GLU A 56 -18.02 -16.41 13.55
N ARG A 57 -18.88 -15.54 13.00
CA ARG A 57 -20.04 -14.99 13.71
C ARG A 57 -21.02 -16.13 13.95
N LYS A 58 -20.92 -16.80 15.11
CA LYS A 58 -22.03 -17.61 15.65
C LYS A 58 -23.20 -16.67 15.94
N VAL A 59 -24.09 -16.52 14.96
CA VAL A 59 -25.42 -15.97 15.18
C VAL A 59 -26.12 -16.93 16.12
N ILE A 60 -26.21 -16.56 17.39
CA ILE A 60 -27.09 -17.22 18.34
C ILE A 60 -28.51 -17.06 17.82
N ALA A 61 -29.06 -18.15 17.29
CA ALA A 61 -30.46 -18.22 16.93
C ALA A 61 -31.28 -18.11 18.23
N ILE A 62 -31.75 -16.90 18.55
CA ILE A 62 -32.82 -16.74 19.53
C ILE A 62 -34.09 -17.29 18.90
N GLN A 63 -34.48 -18.49 19.33
CA GLN A 63 -35.78 -19.07 19.00
C GLN A 63 -36.85 -18.24 19.74
N PRO A 64 -37.89 -17.73 19.06
CA PRO A 64 -39.00 -17.07 19.78
C PRO A 64 -39.73 -18.14 20.62
N LEU A 65 -39.89 -17.85 21.91
CA LEU A 65 -40.79 -18.61 22.78
C LEU A 65 -42.24 -18.30 22.38
N GLY A 66 -42.99 -19.34 22.00
CA GLY A 66 -44.44 -19.44 22.17
C GLY A 66 -45.30 -18.68 21.17
#